data_AF-A0A954MF14-F1
#
_entry.id   AF-A0A954MF14-F1
#
_cell.length_a   1.000
_cell.length_b   1.000
_cell.length_c   1.000
_cell.angle_alpha   90.00
_cell.angle_beta   90.00
_cell.angle_gamma   90.00
#
_symmetry.space_group_name_H-M   'P 1'
#
loop_
_entity.id
_entity.type
_entity.pdbx_description
1 polymer ?
#
loop_
_entity_poly.entity_id
_entity_poly.type
_entity_poly.pdbx_seq_one_letter_code
_entity_poly.pdbx_strand_id
1 'polypeptide(L)'
;LLSQPTSFTLDEFQRLPRSKVFADFHCVTKWSRLGNLWEGVRLSWLLQQHGLHPEAKYLTVAAYDGQWTTNIPLREAMADDVLLASHHDGEPLSPDHGGPVRLVVPRLFAWKSAKWVRCIHVTSDNEPGYWEQKGYHDVGDPWTEQRFRD
;
A
#
# COMPACT_ATOMS: atom_id res chain seq x y z
N LEU A 1 -1.01 5.24 -15.57
CA LEU A 1 -2.38 5.13 -16.10
C LEU A 1 -3.39 5.88 -15.21
N LEU A 2 -3.12 7.17 -14.98
CA LEU A 2 -4.05 8.12 -14.37
C LEU A 2 -4.26 9.26 -15.35
N SER A 3 -5.49 9.75 -15.47
CA SER A 3 -5.81 10.90 -16.32
C SER A 3 -5.28 12.21 -15.73
N GLN A 4 -5.14 12.30 -14.41
CA GLN A 4 -4.62 13.47 -13.71
C GLN A 4 -3.48 13.06 -12.75
N PRO A 5 -2.25 12.86 -13.24
CA PRO A 5 -1.10 12.66 -12.37
C PRO A 5 -0.93 13.85 -11.42
N THR A 6 -0.66 13.58 -10.15
CA THR A 6 -0.52 14.64 -9.13
C THR A 6 0.62 14.34 -8.16
N SER A 7 1.04 15.37 -7.46
CA SER A 7 2.02 15.30 -6.37
C SER A 7 1.53 16.13 -5.21
N PHE A 8 1.72 15.63 -3.99
CA PHE A 8 1.40 16.36 -2.77
C PHE A 8 2.68 16.67 -1.99
N THR A 9 2.76 17.87 -1.44
CA THR A 9 3.57 18.11 -0.24
C THR A 9 2.97 17.33 0.94
N LEU A 10 3.75 17.11 2.00
CA LEU A 10 3.25 16.42 3.18
C LEU A 10 2.06 17.18 3.81
N ASP A 11 2.14 18.50 3.87
CA ASP A 11 1.08 19.36 4.41
C ASP A 11 -0.22 19.27 3.59
N GLU A 12 -0.12 19.24 2.26
CA GLU A 12 -1.28 19.02 1.39
C GLU A 12 -1.89 17.64 1.59
N PHE A 13 -1.05 16.60 1.66
CA PHE A 13 -1.50 15.24 1.89
C PHE A 13 -2.24 15.09 3.23
N GLN A 14 -1.74 15.74 4.29
CA GLN A 14 -2.35 15.70 5.62
C GLN A 14 -3.73 16.37 5.69
N ARG A 15 -4.07 17.25 4.73
CA ARG A 15 -5.37 17.91 4.65
C ARG A 15 -6.41 17.13 3.85
N LEU A 16 -6.02 16.04 3.18
CA LEU A 16 -6.94 15.18 2.43
C LEU A 16 -7.93 14.46 3.38
N PRO A 17 -9.10 14.01 2.88
CA PRO A 17 -10.06 13.25 3.66
C PRO A 17 -9.43 12.02 4.32
N ARG A 18 -9.58 11.94 5.64
CA ARG A 18 -9.00 10.88 6.47
C ARG A 18 -10.00 9.78 6.75
N SER A 19 -9.48 8.58 6.96
CA SER A 19 -10.25 7.40 7.33
C SER A 19 -9.48 6.58 8.34
N LYS A 20 -10.24 5.92 9.22
CA LYS A 20 -9.74 4.96 10.21
C LYS A 20 -10.12 3.55 9.77
N VAL A 21 -9.16 2.64 9.85
CA VAL A 21 -9.34 1.22 9.54
C VAL A 21 -8.81 0.42 10.73
N PHE A 22 -9.67 -0.43 11.28
CA PHE A 22 -9.25 -1.40 12.28
C PHE A 22 -8.96 -2.72 11.57
N ALA A 23 -7.70 -3.16 11.58
CA ALA A 23 -7.31 -4.35 10.85
C ALA A 23 -6.09 -5.06 11.43
N ASP A 24 -5.98 -6.34 11.08
CA ASP A 24 -4.85 -7.17 11.43
C ASP A 24 -3.68 -6.94 10.47
N PHE A 25 -2.48 -7.31 10.91
CA PHE A 25 -1.25 -7.16 10.15
C PHE A 25 -0.46 -8.47 10.20
N HIS A 26 -0.30 -9.13 9.07
CA HIS A 26 0.26 -10.48 8.99
C HIS A 26 1.64 -10.47 8.36
N CYS A 27 2.63 -11.01 9.06
CA CYS A 27 3.98 -11.15 8.54
C CYS A 27 4.21 -12.53 7.91
N VAL A 28 4.93 -12.52 6.79
CA VAL A 28 5.38 -13.73 6.11
C VAL A 28 6.30 -14.61 6.97
N THR A 29 6.90 -14.06 8.03
CA THR A 29 7.70 -14.81 9.00
C THR A 29 6.86 -15.39 10.15
N LYS A 30 5.56 -15.61 9.91
CA LYS A 30 4.62 -16.35 10.76
C LYS A 30 4.23 -15.69 12.09
N TRP A 31 4.41 -14.37 12.21
CA TRP A 31 3.81 -13.59 13.29
C TRP A 31 2.72 -12.67 12.75
N SER A 32 1.74 -12.36 13.59
CA SER A 32 0.68 -11.40 13.28
C SER A 32 0.53 -10.42 14.43
N ARG A 33 0.17 -9.18 14.13
CA ARG A 33 -0.30 -8.21 15.11
C ARG A 33 -1.77 -7.96 14.84
N LEU A 34 -2.63 -8.29 15.80
CA LEU A 34 -4.07 -8.17 15.64
C LEU A 34 -4.57 -6.81 16.16
N GLY A 35 -5.69 -6.35 15.61
CA GLY A 35 -6.43 -5.21 16.13
C GLY A 35 -5.68 -3.87 16.07
N ASN A 36 -5.03 -3.57 14.95
CA ASN A 36 -4.34 -2.30 14.74
C ASN A 36 -5.34 -1.24 14.29
N LEU A 37 -5.26 -0.03 14.85
CA LEU A 37 -5.99 1.13 14.35
C LEU A 37 -5.09 1.95 13.43
N TRP A 38 -5.32 1.88 12.12
CA TRP A 38 -4.63 2.70 11.12
C TRP A 38 -5.45 3.94 10.77
N GLU A 39 -4.77 5.05 10.52
CA GLU A 39 -5.43 6.26 10.03
C GLU A 39 -4.63 6.95 8.92
N GLY A 40 -5.34 7.35 7.86
CA GLY A 40 -4.75 8.01 6.71
C GLY A 40 -5.75 8.24 5.58
N VAL A 41 -5.28 8.35 4.35
CA VAL A 41 -6.12 8.58 3.17
C VAL A 41 -6.45 7.23 2.53
N ARG A 42 -7.73 6.99 2.19
CA ARG A 42 -8.12 5.78 1.45
C ARG A 42 -7.52 5.81 0.05
N LEU A 43 -6.81 4.74 -0.31
CA LEU A 43 -6.14 4.67 -1.62
C LEU A 43 -7.17 4.66 -2.75
N SER A 44 -8.26 3.91 -2.59
CA SER A 44 -9.36 3.84 -3.57
C SER A 44 -9.96 5.21 -3.89
N TRP A 45 -10.25 6.01 -2.85
CA TRP A 45 -10.74 7.38 -3.02
C TRP A 45 -9.73 8.22 -3.80
N LEU A 46 -8.45 8.19 -3.43
CA LEU A 46 -7.42 8.99 -4.08
C LEU A 46 -7.27 8.66 -5.56
N LEU A 47 -7.26 7.36 -5.90
CA LEU A 47 -7.18 6.92 -7.30
C LEU A 47 -8.41 7.33 -8.11
N GLN A 48 -9.61 7.25 -7.53
CA GLN A 48 -10.85 7.67 -8.19
C GLN A 48 -10.87 9.17 -8.48
N GLN A 49 -10.39 10.02 -7.55
CA GLN A 49 -10.32 11.46 -7.76
C GLN A 49 -9.39 11.87 -8.92
N HIS A 50 -8.48 11.00 -9.35
CA HIS A 50 -7.47 11.30 -10.37
C HIS A 50 -7.67 10.55 -11.69
N GLY A 51 -8.82 9.89 -11.83
CA GLY A 51 -9.26 9.24 -13.06
C GLY A 51 -8.42 8.02 -13.40
N LEU A 52 -8.83 6.85 -12.91
CA LEU A 52 -8.23 5.57 -13.33
C LEU A 52 -8.57 5.27 -14.79
N HIS A 53 -7.55 4.99 -15.60
CA HIS A 53 -7.76 4.53 -16.97
C HIS A 53 -8.40 3.13 -16.97
N PRO A 54 -9.29 2.79 -17.93
CA PRO A 54 -9.91 1.45 -18.01
C PRO A 54 -8.92 0.29 -18.13
N GLU A 55 -7.70 0.54 -18.62
CA GLU A 55 -6.64 -0.45 -18.75
C GLU A 55 -5.79 -0.63 -17.48
N ALA A 56 -6.03 0.17 -16.43
CA ALA A 56 -5.34 0.05 -15.16
C ALA A 56 -5.62 -1.32 -14.51
N LYS A 57 -4.57 -2.06 -14.16
CA LYS A 57 -4.69 -3.39 -13.55
C LYS A 57 -3.81 -3.58 -12.32
N TYR A 58 -2.73 -2.81 -12.19
CA TYR A 58 -1.78 -2.91 -11.09
C TYR A 58 -1.32 -1.53 -10.63
N LEU A 59 -0.70 -1.52 -9.44
CA LEU A 59 0.09 -0.40 -8.96
C LEU A 59 1.51 -0.87 -8.69
N THR A 60 2.49 -0.07 -9.06
CA THR A 60 3.88 -0.18 -8.59
C THR A 60 4.10 0.93 -7.56
N VAL A 61 4.28 0.54 -6.30
CA VAL A 61 4.47 1.47 -5.18
C VAL A 61 5.95 1.52 -4.84
N ALA A 62 6.53 2.72 -4.92
CA ALA A 62 7.95 2.96 -4.65
C ALA A 62 8.16 3.61 -3.27
N ALA A 63 9.14 3.11 -2.53
CA ALA A 63 9.62 3.72 -1.30
C ALA A 63 10.49 4.96 -1.59
N TYR A 64 10.95 5.63 -0.52
CA TYR A 64 11.67 6.91 -0.60
C TYR A 64 12.94 6.87 -1.45
N ASP A 65 13.63 5.73 -1.50
CA ASP A 65 14.88 5.55 -2.25
C ASP A 65 14.64 5.25 -3.74
N GLY A 66 13.39 5.02 -4.14
CA GLY A 66 13.01 4.61 -5.50
C GLY A 66 13.51 3.23 -5.93
N GLN A 67 14.25 2.53 -5.07
CA GLN A 67 14.85 1.23 -5.36
C GLN A 67 14.01 0.09 -4.80
N TRP A 68 13.41 0.30 -3.63
CA TRP A 68 12.46 -0.66 -3.09
C TRP A 68 11.06 -0.37 -3.64
N THR A 69 10.47 -1.39 -4.28
CA THR A 69 9.10 -1.34 -4.80
C THR A 69 8.29 -2.57 -4.38
N THR A 70 6.96 -2.47 -4.45
CA THR A 70 6.04 -3.61 -4.42
C THR A 70 4.89 -3.38 -5.40
N ASN A 71 4.47 -4.44 -6.07
CA ASN A 71 3.32 -4.46 -6.97
C ASN A 71 2.02 -4.76 -6.22
N ILE A 72 0.91 -4.10 -6.52
CA ILE A 72 -0.39 -4.41 -5.92
C ILE A 72 -1.41 -4.57 -7.05
N PRO A 73 -2.14 -5.69 -7.14
CA PRO A 73 -3.26 -5.78 -8.08
C PRO A 73 -4.28 -4.68 -7.76
N LEU A 74 -4.79 -3.99 -8.78
CA LEU A 74 -5.71 -2.87 -8.61
C LEU A 74 -6.93 -3.28 -7.80
N ARG A 75 -7.45 -4.50 -7.99
CA ARG A 75 -8.57 -5.04 -7.20
C ARG A 75 -8.31 -5.02 -5.68
N GLU A 76 -7.08 -5.28 -5.25
CA GLU A 76 -6.72 -5.29 -3.82
C GLU A 76 -6.55 -3.85 -3.33
N ALA A 77 -5.89 -3.01 -4.13
CA ALA A 77 -5.69 -1.60 -3.81
C ALA A 77 -6.97 -0.77 -3.75
N MET A 78 -8.02 -1.21 -4.46
CA MET A 78 -9.34 -0.59 -4.45
C MET A 78 -10.22 -1.05 -3.28
N ALA A 79 -9.75 -1.99 -2.45
CA ALA A 79 -10.48 -2.38 -1.25
C ALA A 79 -10.63 -1.18 -0.29
N ASP A 80 -11.71 -1.20 0.47
CA ASP A 80 -12.09 -0.11 1.36
C ASP A 80 -11.12 0.04 2.54
N ASP A 81 -10.46 -1.03 2.95
CA ASP A 81 -9.51 -1.08 4.06
C ASP A 81 -8.05 -0.71 3.69
N VAL A 82 -7.78 -0.35 2.44
CA VAL A 82 -6.43 0.06 2.00
C VAL A 82 -6.18 1.55 2.21
N LEU A 83 -5.12 1.85 2.96
CA LEU A 83 -4.76 3.22 3.35
C LEU A 83 -3.34 3.59 2.91
N LEU A 84 -3.19 4.86 2.53
CA LEU A 84 -1.94 5.59 2.75
C LEU A 84 -1.98 6.15 4.17
N ALA A 85 -1.49 5.36 5.11
CA ALA A 85 -1.52 5.64 6.54
C ALA A 85 -0.41 6.62 6.95
N SER A 86 -0.77 7.54 7.84
CA SER A 86 0.18 8.45 8.50
C SER A 86 0.18 8.30 10.03
N HIS A 87 -0.81 7.59 10.58
CA HIS A 87 -0.92 7.33 12.01
C HIS A 87 -1.24 5.85 12.27
N HIS A 88 -0.85 5.38 13.45
CA HIS A 88 -1.11 4.04 13.95
C HIS A 88 -1.36 4.09 15.47
N ASP A 89 -2.46 3.48 15.92
CA ASP A 89 -2.94 3.49 17.30
C ASP A 89 -3.07 4.90 17.91
N GLY A 90 -3.48 5.88 17.09
CA GLY A 90 -3.70 7.27 17.49
C GLY A 90 -2.45 8.17 17.40
N GLU A 91 -1.27 7.59 17.18
CA GLU A 91 -0.01 8.32 17.13
C GLU A 91 0.52 8.46 15.69
N PRO A 92 1.23 9.54 15.35
CA PRO A 92 1.95 9.65 14.08
C PRO A 92 2.93 8.49 13.88
N LEU A 93 3.08 8.02 12.64
CA LEU A 93 4.05 6.97 12.33
C LEU A 93 5.48 7.46 12.57
N SER A 94 6.24 6.70 13.36
CA SER A 94 7.68 6.89 13.48
C SER A 94 8.38 6.56 12.15
N PRO A 95 9.61 7.07 11.92
CA PRO A 95 10.40 6.70 10.74
C PRO A 95 10.57 5.19 10.60
N ASP A 96 10.89 4.46 11.68
CA ASP A 96 11.04 3.01 11.67
C ASP A 96 9.73 2.28 11.30
N HIS A 97 8.59 2.89 11.62
CA HIS A 97 7.28 2.36 11.26
C HIS A 97 6.81 2.77 9.85
N GLY A 98 7.66 3.44 9.08
CA GLY A 98 7.38 3.87 7.71
C GLY A 98 6.81 5.28 7.59
N GLY A 99 6.89 6.09 8.65
CA GLY A 99 6.47 7.49 8.62
C GLY A 99 7.30 8.34 7.66
N PRO A 100 6.77 9.45 7.13
CA PRO A 100 5.49 10.05 7.52
C PRO A 100 4.26 9.40 6.85
N VAL A 101 4.45 8.61 5.79
CA VAL A 101 3.37 7.93 5.08
C VAL A 101 3.81 6.53 4.66
N ARG A 102 2.98 5.53 4.97
CA ARG A 102 3.14 4.16 4.48
C ARG A 102 1.88 3.67 3.79
N LEU A 103 2.03 2.68 2.91
CA LEU A 103 0.92 1.87 2.46
C LEU A 103 0.58 0.83 3.52
N VAL A 104 -0.72 0.59 3.70
CA VAL A 104 -1.27 -0.51 4.50
C VAL A 104 -2.29 -1.25 3.65
N VAL A 105 -2.03 -2.52 3.36
CA VAL A 105 -2.94 -3.44 2.64
C VAL A 105 -3.27 -4.61 3.55
N PRO A 106 -4.33 -4.52 4.37
CA PRO A 106 -4.53 -5.47 5.47
C PRO A 106 -4.71 -6.94 5.04
N ARG A 107 -5.32 -7.14 3.87
CA ARG A 107 -5.63 -8.48 3.34
C ARG A 107 -4.42 -9.21 2.76
N LEU A 108 -3.28 -8.54 2.64
CA LEU A 108 -2.06 -9.11 2.10
C LEU A 108 -0.97 -9.16 3.18
N PHE A 109 0.04 -9.99 2.96
CA PHE A 109 1.20 -10.05 3.82
C PHE A 109 1.93 -8.70 3.88
N ALA A 110 2.56 -8.47 5.03
CA ALA A 110 3.21 -7.22 5.42
C ALA A 110 4.20 -6.63 4.41
N TRP A 111 4.85 -7.46 3.58
CA TRP A 111 5.81 -6.96 2.59
C TRP A 111 5.15 -6.16 1.48
N LYS A 112 3.84 -6.35 1.25
CA LYS A 112 3.03 -5.55 0.31
C LYS A 112 2.68 -4.16 0.88
N SER A 113 2.77 -3.99 2.20
CA SER A 113 2.49 -2.73 2.89
C SER A 113 3.74 -1.85 2.94
N ALA A 114 4.07 -1.23 1.80
CA ALA A 114 5.26 -0.40 1.60
C ALA A 114 5.46 0.67 2.68
N LYS A 115 6.68 0.79 3.22
CA LYS A 115 7.08 1.89 4.10
C LYS A 115 7.59 3.07 3.27
N TRP A 116 7.48 4.29 3.82
CA TRP A 116 8.06 5.50 3.23
C TRP A 116 7.60 5.75 1.79
N VAL A 117 6.29 5.67 1.55
CA VAL A 117 5.74 5.76 0.20
C VAL A 117 6.09 7.11 -0.43
N ARG A 118 6.70 7.05 -1.62
CA ARG A 118 7.14 8.22 -2.37
C ARG A 118 6.37 8.43 -3.66
N CYS A 119 6.05 7.34 -4.34
CA CYS A 119 5.38 7.36 -5.63
C CYS A 119 4.51 6.11 -5.79
N ILE A 120 3.41 6.27 -6.53
CA ILE A 120 2.50 5.19 -6.91
C ILE A 120 2.28 5.31 -8.41
N HIS A 121 2.75 4.31 -9.15
CA HIS A 121 2.52 4.22 -10.59
C HIS A 121 1.36 3.27 -10.85
N VAL A 122 0.32 3.73 -11.55
CA VAL A 122 -0.75 2.85 -12.02
C VAL A 122 -0.35 2.26 -13.37
N THR A 123 -0.36 0.95 -13.51
CA THR A 123 0.17 0.22 -14.68
C THR A 123 -0.84 -0.80 -15.22
N SER A 124 -0.67 -1.19 -16.49
CA SER A 124 -1.44 -2.26 -17.15
C SER A 124 -0.86 -3.63 -16.84
N ASP A 125 0.45 -3.68 -16.64
CA ASP A 125 1.20 -4.90 -16.47
C ASP A 125 1.66 -5.05 -15.02
N ASN A 126 1.78 -6.31 -14.59
CA ASN A 126 2.31 -6.62 -13.28
C ASN A 126 3.84 -6.42 -13.31
N GLU A 127 4.36 -5.54 -12.46
CA GLU A 127 5.79 -5.25 -12.35
C GLU A 127 6.31 -5.72 -10.99
N PRO A 128 6.84 -6.97 -10.88
CA PRO A 128 7.31 -7.51 -9.61
C PRO A 128 8.25 -6.56 -8.86
N GLY A 129 7.95 -6.33 -7.58
CA GLY A 129 8.77 -5.52 -6.71
C GLY A 129 9.96 -6.27 -6.11
N TYR A 130 10.55 -5.68 -5.07
CA TYR A 130 11.77 -6.17 -4.45
C TYR A 130 11.67 -7.61 -3.96
N TRP A 131 10.60 -7.92 -3.21
CA TRP A 131 10.43 -9.26 -2.63
C TRP A 131 9.91 -10.25 -3.66
N GLU A 132 9.07 -9.80 -4.58
CA GLU A 132 8.48 -10.64 -5.62
C GLU A 132 9.55 -11.11 -6.61
N GLN A 133 10.53 -10.26 -6.94
CA GLN A 133 11.73 -10.65 -7.68
C GLN A 133 12.62 -11.66 -6.93
N LYS A 134 12.50 -11.74 -5.61
CA LYS A 134 13.22 -12.70 -4.75
C LYS A 134 12.42 -13.96 -4.45
N GLY A 135 11.38 -14.24 -5.24
CA GLY A 135 10.59 -15.47 -5.14
C GLY A 135 9.41 -15.37 -4.19
N TYR A 136 9.09 -14.20 -3.64
CA TYR A 136 7.85 -14.01 -2.88
C TYR A 136 6.66 -13.95 -3.84
N HIS A 137 5.51 -14.40 -3.36
CA HIS A 137 4.31 -14.46 -4.18
C HIS A 137 3.86 -13.06 -4.65
N ASP A 138 3.29 -12.97 -5.86
CA ASP A 138 2.90 -11.69 -6.45
C ASP A 138 1.74 -10.99 -5.71
N VAL A 139 0.75 -11.75 -5.27
CA VAL A 139 -0.38 -11.24 -4.48
C VAL A 139 -0.02 -11.22 -3.00
N GLY A 140 0.21 -12.38 -2.38
CA GLY A 140 0.68 -12.45 -1.00
C GLY A 140 -0.46 -12.57 0.02
N ASP A 141 -1.52 -13.31 -0.30
CA ASP A 141 -2.64 -13.56 0.61
C ASP A 141 -2.23 -14.49 1.78
N PRO A 142 -2.37 -14.06 3.04
CA PRO A 142 -2.04 -14.88 4.21
C PRO A 142 -2.94 -16.09 4.43
N TRP A 143 -4.21 -16.04 4.03
CA TRP A 143 -5.19 -17.08 4.29
C TRP A 143 -5.04 -18.25 3.34
N THR A 144 -4.57 -17.97 2.12
CA THR A 144 -4.22 -18.99 1.12
C THR A 144 -2.73 -19.33 1.13
N GLU A 145 -1.99 -18.89 2.15
CA GLU A 145 -0.57 -19.20 2.37
C GLU A 145 0.35 -18.88 1.18
N GLN A 146 0.00 -17.82 0.43
CA GLN A 146 0.76 -17.33 -0.72
C GLN A 146 2.06 -16.62 -0.28
N ARG A 147 3.03 -17.37 0.27
CA ARG A 147 4.31 -16.80 0.75
C ARG A 147 5.31 -16.66 -0.39
N PHE A 148 5.44 -17.71 -1.19
CA PHE A 148 6.43 -17.82 -2.26
C PHE A 148 5.76 -18.19 -3.58
N ARG A 149 6.44 -17.91 -4.68
CA ARG A 149 6.06 -18.42 -6.00
C ARG A 149 6.43 -19.90 -6.09
N ASP A 150 5.72 -20.61 -6.96
CA ASP A 150 6.04 -21.99 -7.34
C ASP A 150 7.37 -22.07 -8.11
#